data_AF-A0A0R1QRH4-F1
#
_entry.id   AF-A0A0R1QRH4-F1
#
_cell.length_a   1.000
_cell.length_b   1.000
_cell.length_c   1.000
_cell.angle_alpha   90.00
_cell.angle_beta   90.00
_cell.angle_gamma   90.00
#
_symmetry.space_group_name_H-M   'P 1'
#
loop_
_entity.id
_entity.type
_entity.pdbx_description
1 polymer ?
#
loop_
_entity_poly.entity_id
_entity_poly.type
_entity_poly.pdbx_seq_one_letter_code
_entity_poly.pdbx_strand_id
1 'polypeptide(L)'
;MVGLTLAGKTYRGAALFDLLGTSLVKAYQNPEPGSLANDLLWYLWTGPYSPLFGKQKMTTFERYFIEDKAAHDEQPNPYYRLRHEPAFVQKLLRAFGLDGERGHIINGHTPVKKGNSPIMANRQMLVIDGGFSRPYQKTTGIGGYTLLDNSYGMQLVAHQPFVSRQDAIAHLTDIVSTRRVVETEARRRTVAETDIGHQLQVQICLLKARLQRLTSGQ
;
A
#
# COMPACT_ATOMS: atom_id res chain seq x y z
N MET A 1 8.75 -24.86 4.79
CA MET A 1 7.54 -24.01 4.75
C MET A 1 7.97 -22.55 4.85
N VAL A 2 7.43 -21.65 4.02
CA VAL A 2 7.77 -20.22 4.02
C VAL A 2 7.01 -19.53 5.18
N GLY A 3 7.73 -18.87 6.09
CA GLY A 3 7.18 -18.17 7.25
C GLY A 3 8.24 -17.85 8.30
N LEU A 4 7.92 -16.94 9.23
CA LEU A 4 8.81 -16.57 10.33
C LEU A 4 8.61 -17.53 11.50
N THR A 5 9.66 -18.22 11.92
CA THR A 5 9.62 -19.13 13.08
C THR A 5 10.25 -18.47 14.29
N LEU A 6 9.48 -18.35 15.38
CA LEU A 6 9.93 -17.84 16.68
C LEU A 6 9.57 -18.86 17.75
N ALA A 7 10.54 -19.24 18.58
CA ALA A 7 10.36 -20.19 19.68
C ALA A 7 9.61 -21.49 19.27
N GLY A 8 9.95 -22.05 18.10
CA GLY A 8 9.34 -23.26 17.57
C GLY A 8 7.96 -23.09 16.90
N LYS A 9 7.38 -21.88 16.91
CA LYS A 9 6.11 -21.58 16.24
C LYS A 9 6.33 -20.79 14.95
N THR A 10 5.77 -21.27 13.85
CA THR A 10 5.83 -20.60 12.54
C THR A 10 4.60 -19.73 12.29
N TYR A 11 4.83 -18.46 11.98
CA TYR A 11 3.82 -17.45 11.68
C TYR A 11 3.78 -17.16 10.17
N ARG A 12 2.57 -16.96 9.63
CA ARG A 12 2.31 -16.72 8.20
C ARG A 12 1.00 -15.96 7.99
N GLY A 13 0.87 -15.28 6.84
CA GLY A 13 -0.34 -14.55 6.48
C GLY A 13 -0.74 -13.54 7.55
N ALA A 14 -2.05 -13.41 7.83
CA ALA A 14 -2.58 -12.49 8.84
C ALA A 14 -1.91 -12.66 10.21
N ALA A 15 -1.71 -13.89 10.69
CA ALA A 15 -1.09 -14.14 11.99
C ALA A 15 0.35 -13.60 12.11
N LEU A 16 1.09 -13.51 11.00
CA LEU A 16 2.40 -12.86 10.99
C LEU A 16 2.28 -11.33 11.09
N PHE A 17 1.31 -10.74 10.37
CA PHE A 17 1.04 -9.31 10.46
C PHE A 17 0.57 -8.91 11.86
N ASP A 18 -0.32 -9.69 12.47
CA ASP A 18 -0.82 -9.45 13.83
C ASP A 18 0.32 -9.52 14.86
N LEU A 19 1.18 -10.54 14.75
CA LEU A 19 2.37 -10.68 15.58
C LEU A 19 3.27 -9.44 15.45
N LEU A 20 3.70 -9.12 14.22
CA LEU A 20 4.63 -8.01 13.96
C LEU A 20 4.03 -6.66 14.38
N GLY A 21 2.74 -6.43 14.10
CA GLY A 21 2.03 -5.22 14.49
C GLY A 21 1.90 -5.07 16.00
N THR A 22 1.56 -6.14 16.71
CA THR A 22 1.48 -6.14 18.18
C THR A 22 2.87 -5.91 18.79
N SER A 23 3.91 -6.55 18.24
CA SER A 23 5.29 -6.35 18.67
C SER A 23 5.76 -4.92 18.44
N LEU A 24 5.41 -4.30 17.31
CA LEU A 24 5.73 -2.90 17.00
C LEU A 24 5.10 -1.95 18.02
N VAL A 25 3.80 -2.11 18.31
CA VAL A 25 3.10 -1.29 19.30
C VAL A 25 3.72 -1.47 20.69
N LYS A 26 4.03 -2.71 21.07
CA LYS A 26 4.66 -3.01 22.36
C LYS A 26 6.05 -2.36 22.48
N ALA A 27 6.90 -2.51 21.47
CA ALA A 27 8.24 -1.92 21.42
C ALA A 27 8.20 -0.40 21.55
N TYR A 28 7.22 0.24 20.89
CA TYR A 28 7.04 1.69 20.94
C TYR A 28 6.53 2.17 22.30
N GLN A 29 5.56 1.48 22.90
CA GLN A 29 4.96 1.88 24.17
C GLN A 29 5.86 1.60 25.38
N ASN A 30 6.60 0.48 25.34
CA ASN A 30 7.44 0.02 26.45
C ASN A 30 8.80 -0.45 25.89
N PRO A 31 9.71 0.49 25.57
CA PRO A 31 11.01 0.15 25.03
C PRO A 31 11.87 -0.53 26.12
N GLU A 32 11.96 -1.86 26.06
CA GLU A 32 12.76 -2.68 26.96
C GLU A 32 13.97 -3.29 26.21
N PRO A 33 15.21 -2.90 26.55
CA PRO A 33 16.41 -3.46 25.91
C PRO A 33 16.44 -4.99 25.96
N GLY A 34 16.72 -5.63 24.82
CA GLY A 34 16.79 -7.09 24.71
C GLY A 34 15.43 -7.82 24.70
N SER A 35 14.31 -7.10 24.67
CA SER A 35 13.00 -7.73 24.49
C SER A 35 12.78 -8.19 23.04
N LEU A 36 12.06 -9.30 22.87
CA LEU A 36 11.66 -9.80 21.54
C LEU A 36 10.93 -8.74 20.71
N ALA A 37 10.18 -7.84 21.35
CA ALA A 37 9.48 -6.76 20.64
C ALA A 37 10.46 -5.81 19.96
N ASN A 38 11.56 -5.44 20.65
CA ASN A 38 12.62 -4.60 20.09
C ASN A 38 13.42 -5.35 19.01
N ASP A 39 13.69 -6.64 19.20
CA ASP A 39 14.34 -7.45 18.17
C ASP A 39 13.49 -7.54 16.90
N LEU A 40 12.18 -7.68 17.05
CA LEU A 40 11.25 -7.71 15.91
C LEU A 40 11.10 -6.34 15.22
N LEU A 41 11.24 -5.23 15.96
CA LEU A 41 11.32 -3.90 15.36
C LEU A 41 12.54 -3.79 14.43
N TRP A 42 13.72 -4.24 14.88
CA TRP A 42 14.91 -4.29 14.03
C TRP A 42 14.78 -5.29 12.89
N TYR A 43 14.15 -6.44 13.14
CA TYR A 43 13.85 -7.43 12.11
C TYR A 43 12.95 -6.85 11.01
N LEU A 44 11.99 -6.00 11.34
CA LEU A 44 11.14 -5.35 10.33
C LEU A 44 11.95 -4.54 9.31
N TRP A 45 13.11 -4.00 9.69
CA TRP A 45 13.97 -3.21 8.79
C TRP A 45 14.74 -4.07 7.77
N THR A 46 15.20 -5.27 8.14
CA THR A 46 16.13 -6.08 7.31
C THR A 46 15.68 -7.51 7.01
N GLY A 47 14.64 -7.97 7.69
CA GLY A 47 14.28 -9.39 7.75
C GLY A 47 13.65 -9.87 6.45
N PRO A 48 14.00 -11.08 5.96
CA PRO A 48 13.49 -11.63 4.69
C PRO A 48 11.96 -11.83 4.66
N TYR A 49 11.34 -12.02 5.83
CA TYR A 49 9.88 -12.17 5.98
C TYR A 49 9.20 -10.89 6.47
N SER A 50 9.93 -9.78 6.58
CA SER A 50 9.34 -8.49 6.92
C SER A 50 8.46 -8.00 5.77
N PRO A 51 7.21 -7.59 6.06
CA PRO A 51 6.36 -6.94 5.07
C PRO A 51 6.85 -5.52 4.69
N LEU A 52 7.75 -4.92 5.49
CA LEU A 52 8.28 -3.58 5.24
C LEU A 52 9.57 -3.58 4.41
N PHE A 53 10.37 -4.65 4.51
CA PHE A 53 11.67 -4.71 3.84
C PHE A 53 11.57 -5.17 2.39
N GLY A 54 10.77 -6.21 2.13
CA GLY A 54 10.44 -6.64 0.77
C GLY A 54 11.58 -7.32 -0.02
N LYS A 55 12.72 -7.63 0.60
CA LYS A 55 13.88 -8.27 -0.03
C LYS A 55 14.37 -9.44 0.82
N GLN A 56 15.18 -10.32 0.24
CA GLN A 56 15.73 -11.48 0.97
C GLN A 56 16.86 -11.12 1.94
N LYS A 57 17.66 -10.10 1.61
CA LYS A 57 18.76 -9.62 2.45
C LYS A 57 19.02 -8.14 2.19
N MET A 58 19.59 -7.46 3.18
CA MET A 58 20.10 -6.09 3.07
C MET A 58 21.58 -6.16 2.72
N THR A 59 22.01 -5.45 1.68
CA THR A 59 23.41 -5.42 1.22
C THR A 59 24.06 -4.04 1.38
N THR A 60 23.52 -3.19 2.27
CA THR A 60 24.01 -1.82 2.46
C THR A 60 25.50 -1.79 2.82
N PHE A 61 25.97 -2.74 3.62
CA PHE A 61 27.38 -2.85 3.99
C PHE A 61 28.23 -3.16 2.75
N GLU A 62 27.85 -4.20 2.00
CA GLU A 62 28.54 -4.62 0.78
C GLU A 62 28.59 -3.50 -0.25
N ARG A 63 27.50 -2.75 -0.41
CA ARG A 63 27.44 -1.60 -1.31
C ARG A 63 28.40 -0.46 -0.94
N TYR A 64 28.78 -0.36 0.34
CA TYR A 64 29.64 0.72 0.83
C TYR A 64 31.11 0.30 0.84
N PHE A 65 31.38 -0.98 1.10
CA PHE A 65 32.74 -1.45 1.41
C PHE A 65 33.29 -2.52 0.47
N ILE A 66 32.47 -3.07 -0.43
CA ILE A 66 32.89 -4.11 -1.39
C ILE A 66 32.69 -3.57 -2.80
N GLU A 67 33.75 -3.51 -3.60
CA GLU A 67 33.68 -3.03 -4.99
C GLU A 67 32.92 -3.98 -5.93
N ASP A 68 32.99 -5.30 -5.66
CA ASP A 68 32.31 -6.32 -6.46
C ASP A 68 30.78 -6.18 -6.36
N LYS A 69 30.17 -5.80 -7.49
CA LYS A 69 28.72 -5.61 -7.63
C LYS A 69 27.92 -6.90 -7.47
N ALA A 70 28.53 -8.07 -7.66
CA ALA A 70 27.84 -9.34 -7.40
C ALA A 70 27.42 -9.48 -5.92
N ALA A 71 28.17 -8.87 -5.00
CA ALA A 71 27.84 -8.84 -3.58
C ALA A 71 26.62 -7.94 -3.25
N HIS A 72 26.23 -7.05 -4.17
CA HIS A 72 25.18 -6.04 -3.96
C HIS A 72 23.78 -6.52 -4.36
N ASP A 73 23.64 -7.77 -4.83
CA ASP A 73 22.35 -8.29 -5.30
C ASP A 73 21.35 -8.43 -4.14
N GLU A 74 20.21 -7.76 -4.28
CA GLU A 74 19.09 -7.80 -3.35
C GLU A 74 17.86 -8.33 -4.06
N GLN A 75 17.64 -9.64 -3.94
CA GLN A 75 16.48 -10.27 -4.56
C GLN A 75 15.18 -9.81 -3.89
N PRO A 76 14.23 -9.27 -4.67
CA PRO A 76 12.90 -8.95 -4.15
C PRO A 76 12.19 -10.20 -3.65
N ASN A 77 11.31 -10.01 -2.68
CA ASN A 77 10.49 -11.11 -2.18
C ASN A 77 9.47 -11.58 -3.26
N PRO A 78 8.87 -12.78 -3.08
CA PRO A 78 7.92 -13.32 -4.05
C PRO A 78 6.69 -12.45 -4.32
N TYR A 79 6.32 -11.53 -3.43
CA TYR A 79 5.16 -10.64 -3.60
C TYR A 79 5.27 -9.82 -4.89
N TYR A 80 6.46 -9.31 -5.24
CA TYR A 80 6.64 -8.51 -6.44
C TYR A 80 6.41 -9.29 -7.74
N ARG A 81 6.61 -10.61 -7.73
CA ARG A 81 6.24 -11.49 -8.84
C ARG A 81 4.76 -11.82 -8.80
N LEU A 82 4.27 -12.26 -7.64
CA LEU A 82 2.90 -12.77 -7.46
C LEU A 82 1.83 -11.70 -7.61
N ARG A 83 2.12 -10.42 -7.37
CA ARG A 83 1.16 -9.32 -7.53
C ARG A 83 0.68 -9.11 -8.98
N HIS A 84 1.33 -9.74 -9.95
CA HIS A 84 0.87 -9.78 -11.34
C HIS A 84 -0.19 -10.85 -11.59
N GLU A 85 -0.31 -11.85 -10.70
CA GLU A 85 -1.19 -13.00 -10.84
C GLU A 85 -2.57 -12.70 -10.21
N PRO A 86 -3.68 -12.68 -10.99
CA PRO A 86 -5.02 -12.44 -10.45
C PRO A 86 -5.37 -13.36 -9.29
N ALA A 87 -5.15 -14.68 -9.43
CA ALA A 87 -5.48 -15.65 -8.38
C ALA A 87 -4.81 -15.34 -7.04
N PHE A 88 -3.56 -14.84 -7.05
CA PHE A 88 -2.88 -14.41 -5.83
C PHE A 88 -3.51 -13.15 -5.24
N VAL A 89 -3.81 -12.15 -6.06
CA VAL A 89 -4.44 -10.89 -5.63
C VAL A 89 -5.82 -11.15 -5.01
N GLN A 90 -6.63 -12.00 -5.61
CA GLN A 90 -7.95 -12.39 -5.08
C GLN A 90 -7.83 -13.14 -3.75
N LYS A 91 -6.86 -14.05 -3.64
CA LYS A 91 -6.56 -14.75 -2.39
C LYS A 91 -6.13 -13.77 -1.29
N LEU A 92 -5.31 -12.78 -1.64
CA LEU A 92 -4.85 -11.76 -0.71
C LEU A 92 -6.02 -10.88 -0.21
N LEU A 93 -6.89 -10.41 -1.11
CA LEU A 93 -8.10 -9.67 -0.74
C LEU A 93 -8.97 -10.44 0.26
N ARG A 94 -9.28 -11.71 -0.06
CA ARG A 94 -10.08 -12.58 0.82
C ARG A 94 -9.43 -12.82 2.18
N ALA A 95 -8.10 -12.92 2.23
CA ALA A 95 -7.36 -13.10 3.49
C ALA A 95 -7.51 -11.89 4.45
N PHE A 96 -7.86 -10.71 3.92
CA PHE A 96 -8.14 -9.50 4.69
C PHE A 96 -9.64 -9.20 4.80
N GLY A 97 -10.51 -10.16 4.48
CA GLY A 97 -11.97 -10.01 4.58
C GLY A 97 -12.59 -9.14 3.48
N LEU A 98 -11.84 -8.85 2.41
CA LEU A 98 -12.32 -8.07 1.27
C LEU A 98 -12.88 -8.98 0.17
N ASP A 99 -13.72 -8.39 -0.69
CA ASP A 99 -14.26 -9.05 -1.87
C ASP A 99 -13.13 -9.40 -2.85
N GLY A 100 -13.02 -10.68 -3.21
CA GLY A 100 -11.96 -11.15 -4.11
C GLY A 100 -12.21 -10.78 -5.58
N GLU A 101 -13.43 -10.48 -5.99
CA GLU A 101 -13.78 -10.15 -7.38
C GLU A 101 -13.82 -8.63 -7.60
N ARG A 102 -14.33 -7.90 -6.61
CA ARG A 102 -14.54 -6.44 -6.68
C ARG A 102 -13.48 -5.63 -5.94
N GLY A 103 -12.67 -6.28 -5.11
CA GLY A 103 -11.63 -5.60 -4.35
C GLY A 103 -10.46 -5.15 -5.23
N HIS A 104 -9.81 -4.07 -4.79
CA HIS A 104 -8.58 -3.56 -5.38
C HIS A 104 -7.49 -3.44 -4.31
N ILE A 105 -6.25 -3.73 -4.69
CA ILE A 105 -5.05 -3.51 -3.89
C ILE A 105 -4.30 -2.32 -4.46
N ILE A 106 -4.08 -1.33 -3.61
CA ILE A 106 -3.29 -0.14 -3.95
C ILE A 106 -1.89 -0.29 -3.36
N ASN A 107 -0.89 -0.50 -4.22
CA ASN A 107 0.50 -0.65 -3.80
C ASN A 107 1.28 0.65 -4.03
N GLY A 108 1.66 1.30 -2.93
CA GLY A 108 2.47 2.50 -2.94
C GLY A 108 3.98 2.25 -2.98
N HIS A 109 4.74 3.34 -2.92
CA HIS A 109 6.19 3.42 -2.65
C HIS A 109 7.14 2.83 -3.71
N THR A 110 6.72 1.80 -4.45
CA THR A 110 7.52 1.21 -5.53
C THR A 110 7.32 2.00 -6.81
N PRO A 111 8.35 2.69 -7.35
CA PRO A 111 8.21 3.48 -8.56
C PRO A 111 7.86 2.59 -9.76
N VAL A 112 6.94 3.05 -10.59
CA VAL A 112 6.60 2.38 -11.84
C VAL A 112 7.65 2.77 -12.87
N LYS A 113 8.56 1.83 -13.18
CA LYS A 113 9.60 2.05 -14.18
C LYS A 113 8.99 2.32 -15.55
N LYS A 114 9.61 3.20 -16.32
CA LYS A 114 9.22 3.51 -17.71
C LYS A 114 8.95 2.23 -18.51
N GLY A 115 7.81 2.18 -19.20
CA GLY A 115 7.37 1.03 -20.00
C GLY A 115 6.60 -0.06 -19.24
N ASN A 116 6.52 0.01 -17.91
CA ASN A 116 5.68 -0.90 -17.12
C ASN A 116 4.28 -0.32 -16.88
N SER A 117 3.27 -1.19 -16.88
CA SER A 117 1.90 -0.79 -16.57
C SER A 117 1.74 -0.63 -15.04
N PRO A 118 1.14 0.47 -14.55
CA PRO A 118 0.75 0.61 -13.16
C PRO A 118 -0.49 -0.24 -12.80
N ILE A 119 -1.18 -0.78 -13.81
CA ILE A 119 -2.37 -1.63 -13.66
C ILE A 119 -1.95 -3.07 -13.94
N MET A 120 -2.20 -3.97 -12.99
CA MET A 120 -1.80 -5.38 -13.00
C MET A 120 -2.99 -6.26 -12.55
N ALA A 121 -2.82 -7.59 -12.66
CA ALA A 121 -3.75 -8.59 -12.12
C ALA A 121 -5.23 -8.28 -12.43
N ASN A 122 -5.55 -8.13 -13.72
CA ASN A 122 -6.91 -7.82 -14.19
C ASN A 122 -7.53 -6.59 -13.51
N ARG A 123 -6.75 -5.50 -13.36
CA ARG A 123 -7.14 -4.22 -12.73
C ARG A 123 -7.34 -4.26 -11.21
N GLN A 124 -7.09 -5.40 -10.55
CA GLN A 124 -7.22 -5.52 -9.11
C GLN A 124 -5.94 -5.14 -8.35
N MET A 125 -4.80 -4.98 -9.03
CA MET A 125 -3.55 -4.49 -8.44
C MET A 125 -3.14 -3.19 -9.13
N LEU A 126 -3.13 -2.10 -8.37
CA LEU A 126 -2.82 -0.75 -8.85
C LEU A 126 -1.59 -0.24 -8.13
N VAL A 127 -0.61 0.22 -8.89
CA VAL A 127 0.62 0.79 -8.36
C VAL A 127 0.52 2.30 -8.48
N ILE A 128 0.65 2.99 -7.35
CA ILE A 128 0.72 4.45 -7.31
C ILE A 128 2.06 4.88 -6.74
N ASP A 129 2.73 5.80 -7.43
CA ASP A 129 3.97 6.39 -6.96
C ASP A 129 3.82 7.91 -6.84
N GLY A 130 4.37 8.45 -5.75
CA GLY A 130 4.53 9.89 -5.56
C GLY A 130 5.67 10.41 -6.43
N GLY A 131 5.49 10.41 -7.75
CA GLY A 131 6.51 10.83 -8.72
C GLY A 131 6.83 12.34 -8.70
N PHE A 132 6.21 13.11 -7.80
CA PHE A 132 6.58 14.50 -7.52
C PHE A 132 7.97 14.64 -6.86
N SER A 133 8.53 13.54 -6.36
CA SER A 133 9.87 13.54 -5.78
C SER A 133 10.96 13.58 -6.88
N ARG A 134 11.78 14.64 -6.88
CA ARG A 134 12.87 14.88 -7.86
C ARG A 134 13.79 13.66 -8.11
N PRO A 135 14.17 12.84 -7.10
CA PRO A 135 15.03 11.69 -7.32
C PRO A 135 14.43 10.60 -8.22
N TYR A 136 13.09 10.46 -8.24
CA TYR A 136 12.43 9.35 -8.91
C TYR A 136 12.03 9.64 -10.36
N GLN A 137 12.01 10.92 -10.77
CA GLN A 137 11.67 11.34 -12.13
C GLN A 137 12.55 10.66 -13.21
N LYS A 138 13.84 10.44 -12.93
CA LYS A 138 14.76 9.76 -13.85
C LYS A 138 14.38 8.28 -14.09
N THR A 139 13.77 7.63 -13.10
CA THR A 139 13.46 6.19 -13.12
C THR A 139 12.07 5.92 -13.72
N THR A 140 11.10 6.77 -13.43
CA THR A 140 9.70 6.62 -13.86
C THR A 140 9.48 7.22 -15.26
N GLY A 141 10.21 8.28 -15.62
CA GLY A 141 10.00 9.05 -16.84
C GLY A 141 8.72 9.89 -16.84
N ILE A 142 7.99 9.90 -15.72
CA ILE A 142 6.76 10.68 -15.50
C ILE A 142 6.76 11.25 -14.07
N GLY A 143 5.94 12.27 -13.82
CA GLY A 143 5.71 12.89 -12.50
C GLY A 143 4.88 12.02 -11.53
N GLY A 144 4.62 10.76 -11.90
CA GLY A 144 3.96 9.74 -11.08
C GLY A 144 2.49 9.56 -11.37
N TYR A 145 1.84 8.73 -10.55
CA TYR A 145 0.43 8.40 -10.67
C TYR A 145 -0.42 8.89 -9.50
N THR A 146 -1.59 9.44 -9.82
CA THR A 146 -2.65 9.71 -8.84
C THR A 146 -3.84 8.81 -9.11
N LEU A 147 -4.34 8.15 -8.08
CA LEU A 147 -5.61 7.43 -8.12
C LEU A 147 -6.73 8.36 -7.67
N LEU A 148 -7.77 8.46 -8.49
CA LEU A 148 -9.02 9.13 -8.16
C LEU A 148 -10.10 8.06 -8.05
N ASP A 149 -10.70 7.89 -6.88
CA ASP A 149 -11.88 7.02 -6.68
C ASP A 149 -13.04 7.88 -6.17
N ASN A 150 -14.17 7.81 -6.85
CA ASN A 150 -15.39 8.51 -6.45
C ASN A 150 -16.63 7.70 -6.88
N SER A 151 -17.83 8.24 -6.66
CA SER A 151 -19.09 7.53 -6.94
C SER A 151 -19.33 7.22 -8.43
N TYR A 152 -18.57 7.80 -9.35
CA TYR A 152 -18.61 7.47 -10.78
C TYR A 152 -17.62 6.36 -11.16
N GLY A 153 -16.62 6.09 -10.31
CA GLY A 153 -15.63 5.04 -10.49
C GLY A 153 -14.20 5.51 -10.25
N MET A 154 -13.27 4.70 -10.76
CA MET A 154 -11.87 4.77 -10.43
C MET A 154 -11.03 5.13 -11.66
N GLN A 155 -10.20 6.15 -11.53
CA GLN A 155 -9.34 6.67 -12.60
C GLN A 155 -7.90 6.76 -12.11
N LEU A 156 -6.97 6.33 -12.95
CA LEU A 156 -5.55 6.51 -12.73
C LEU A 156 -5.05 7.64 -13.64
N VAL A 157 -4.49 8.68 -13.05
CA VAL A 157 -3.99 9.86 -13.75
C VAL A 157 -2.46 9.82 -13.71
N ALA A 158 -1.84 9.78 -14.89
CA ALA A 158 -0.40 9.91 -15.06
C ALA A 158 -0.03 11.38 -15.27
N HIS A 159 0.93 11.89 -14.50
CA HIS A 159 1.39 13.28 -14.59
C HIS A 159 2.69 13.38 -15.33
N GLN A 160 2.88 14.41 -16.16
CA GLN A 160 4.21 14.72 -16.69
C GLN A 160 5.10 15.37 -15.61
N PRO A 161 6.43 15.19 -15.67
CA PRO A 161 7.34 15.83 -14.73
C PRO A 161 7.30 17.36 -14.88
N PHE A 162 7.28 18.08 -13.76
CA PHE A 162 7.53 19.52 -13.75
C PHE A 162 9.04 19.79 -13.68
N VAL A 163 9.58 20.48 -14.68
CA VAL A 163 11.03 20.78 -14.79
C VAL A 163 11.37 22.08 -14.05
N SER A 164 10.84 23.21 -14.49
CA SER A 164 10.99 24.51 -13.80
C SER A 164 9.98 25.54 -14.27
N ARG A 165 9.81 26.64 -13.50
CA ARG A 165 8.97 27.77 -13.91
C ARG A 165 9.47 28.43 -15.19
N GLN A 166 10.79 28.61 -15.34
CA GLN A 166 11.39 29.23 -16.54
C GLN A 166 11.15 28.38 -17.78
N ASP A 167 11.35 27.07 -17.67
CA ASP A 167 11.08 26.10 -18.73
C ASP A 167 9.61 26.11 -19.16
N ALA A 168 8.69 26.12 -18.18
CA ALA A 168 7.25 26.18 -18.44
C ALA A 168 6.82 27.47 -19.15
N ILE A 169 7.38 28.62 -18.76
CA ILE A 169 7.10 29.90 -19.42
C ILE A 169 7.70 29.95 -20.82
N ALA A 170 8.95 29.49 -20.99
CA ALA A 170 9.66 29.54 -22.26
C ALA A 170 9.03 28.63 -23.33
N HIS A 171 8.53 27.46 -22.91
CA HIS A 171 7.92 26.47 -23.81
C HIS A 171 6.39 26.50 -23.80
N LEU A 172 5.78 27.42 -23.03
CA LEU A 172 4.32 27.50 -22.82
C LEU A 172 3.72 26.13 -22.45
N THR A 173 4.47 25.32 -21.71
CA THR A 173 4.06 23.97 -21.33
C THR A 173 3.17 24.01 -20.10
N ASP A 174 1.99 23.41 -20.23
CA ASP A 174 1.05 23.19 -19.12
C ASP A 174 1.24 21.77 -18.53
N ILE A 175 0.71 21.51 -17.34
CA ILE A 175 0.72 20.19 -16.72
C ILE A 175 -0.19 19.26 -17.53
N VAL A 176 0.40 18.53 -18.46
CA VAL A 176 -0.32 17.52 -19.24
C VAL A 176 -0.45 16.26 -18.39
N SER A 177 -1.68 15.92 -18.02
CA SER A 177 -2.00 14.66 -17.36
C SER A 177 -2.77 13.74 -18.29
N THR A 178 -2.34 12.48 -18.39
CA THR A 178 -3.08 11.45 -19.15
C THR A 178 -3.97 10.67 -18.21
N ARG A 179 -5.27 10.62 -18.48
CA ARG A 179 -6.24 9.87 -17.67
C ARG A 179 -6.45 8.47 -18.25
N ARG A 180 -6.35 7.45 -17.41
CA ARG A 180 -6.70 6.07 -17.74
C ARG A 180 -7.82 5.61 -16.83
N VAL A 181 -8.95 5.24 -17.42
CA VAL A 181 -10.07 4.67 -16.65
C VAL A 181 -9.65 3.30 -16.16
N VAL A 182 -9.68 3.12 -14.84
CA VAL A 182 -9.45 1.82 -14.21
C VAL A 182 -10.78 1.13 -14.11
N GLU A 183 -11.79 1.76 -13.50
CA GLU A 183 -13.12 1.19 -13.28
C GLU A 183 -14.19 2.24 -13.54
N THR A 184 -15.35 1.81 -14.03
CA THR A 184 -16.54 2.65 -14.14
C THR A 184 -17.65 1.98 -13.35
N GLU A 185 -18.29 2.75 -12.47
CA GLU A 185 -19.40 2.26 -11.68
C GLU A 185 -20.67 2.24 -12.52
N ALA A 186 -21.30 1.07 -12.64
CA ALA A 186 -22.60 0.96 -13.31
C ALA A 186 -23.71 1.69 -12.53
N ARG A 187 -23.54 1.82 -11.20
CA ARG A 187 -24.44 2.51 -10.29
C ARG A 187 -23.63 3.34 -9.31
N ARG A 188 -24.02 4.60 -9.08
CA ARG A 188 -23.34 5.44 -8.09
C ARG A 188 -23.40 4.82 -6.70
N ARG A 189 -22.20 4.65 -6.09
CA ARG A 189 -22.06 4.35 -4.67
C ARG A 189 -22.49 5.57 -3.85
N THR A 190 -23.29 5.33 -2.82
CA THR A 190 -23.77 6.35 -1.87
C THR A 190 -22.93 6.33 -0.59
N VAL A 191 -22.92 7.43 0.16
CA VAL A 191 -22.21 7.51 1.45
C VAL A 191 -22.71 6.41 2.41
N ALA A 192 -24.00 6.08 2.38
CA ALA A 192 -24.59 5.06 3.25
C ALA A 192 -24.01 3.64 3.05
N GLU A 193 -23.47 3.35 1.87
CA GLU A 193 -22.86 2.06 1.53
C GLU A 193 -21.37 1.97 1.89
N THR A 194 -20.80 3.05 2.43
CA THR A 194 -19.42 3.08 2.92
C THR A 194 -19.34 2.67 4.38
N ASP A 195 -18.15 2.29 4.86
CA ASP A 195 -17.93 1.98 6.29
C ASP A 195 -18.31 3.15 7.20
N ILE A 196 -17.98 4.38 6.77
CA ILE A 196 -18.38 5.61 7.47
C ILE A 196 -19.91 5.76 7.46
N GLY A 197 -20.56 5.46 6.34
CA GLY A 197 -22.02 5.44 6.23
C GLY A 197 -22.67 4.50 7.23
N HIS A 198 -22.17 3.26 7.32
CA HIS A 198 -22.66 2.29 8.31
C HIS A 198 -22.45 2.80 9.75
N GLN A 199 -21.29 3.37 10.06
CA GLN A 199 -21.04 3.96 11.38
C GLN A 199 -22.02 5.11 11.70
N LEU A 200 -22.28 6.00 10.74
CA LEU A 200 -23.24 7.09 10.88
C LEU A 200 -24.66 6.57 11.12
N GLN A 201 -25.08 5.51 10.41
CA GLN A 201 -26.39 4.90 10.62
C GLN A 201 -26.55 4.32 12.03
N VAL A 202 -25.50 3.65 12.54
CA VAL A 202 -25.47 3.16 13.93
C VAL A 202 -25.58 4.31 14.92
N GLN A 203 -24.84 5.40 14.71
CA GLN A 203 -24.92 6.59 15.56
C GLN A 203 -26.31 7.23 15.54
N ILE A 204 -26.94 7.35 14.36
CA ILE A 204 -28.30 7.87 14.22
C ILE A 204 -29.29 7.02 15.01
N CYS A 205 -29.19 5.69 14.91
CA CYS A 205 -30.05 4.77 15.65
C CYS A 205 -29.92 4.95 17.18
N LEU A 206 -28.68 5.02 17.67
CA LEU A 206 -28.37 5.27 19.08
C LEU A 206 -28.93 6.61 19.57
N LEU A 207 -28.73 7.68 18.80
CA LEU A 207 -29.21 9.01 19.14
C LEU A 207 -30.75 9.08 19.16
N LYS A 208 -31.42 8.45 18.19
CA LYS A 208 -32.89 8.35 18.17
C LYS A 208 -33.42 7.60 19.39
N ALA A 209 -32.82 6.46 19.75
CA ALA A 209 -33.21 5.69 20.92
C ALA A 209 -32.96 6.45 22.24
N ARG A 210 -31.92 7.29 22.30
CA ARG A 210 -31.66 8.17 23.46
C ARG A 210 -32.67 9.31 23.54
N LEU A 211 -32.97 9.95 22.42
CA LEU A 211 -33.95 11.04 22.36
C LEU A 211 -35.34 10.54 22.78
N GLN A 212 -35.75 9.36 22.28
CA GLN A 212 -37.02 8.75 22.65
C GLN A 212 -37.14 8.56 24.16
N ARG A 213 -36.12 7.96 24.81
CA ARG A 213 -36.09 7.78 26.27
C ARG A 213 -36.30 9.10 27.02
N LEU A 214 -35.54 10.13 26.65
CA LEU A 214 -35.64 11.47 27.23
C LEU A 214 -37.04 12.09 27.05
N THR A 215 -37.68 11.88 25.90
CA THR A 215 -39.04 12.40 25.63
C THR A 215 -40.16 11.59 26.26
N SER A 216 -39.93 10.31 26.56
CA SER A 216 -40.92 9.43 27.21
C SER A 216 -40.90 9.49 28.74
N GLY A 217 -40.09 10.37 29.34
CA GLY A 217 -40.06 10.57 30.80
C GLY A 217 -39.45 9.42 31.61
N GLN A 218 -38.62 8.57 30.97
CA GLN A 218 -37.78 7.56 31.63
C GLN A 218 -36.31 7.96 31.60
#